data_AF-A0A3A4UL89-F1
#
_entry.id   AF-A0A3A4UL89-F1
#
_cell.length_a   1.000
_cell.length_b   1.000
_cell.length_c   1.000
_cell.angle_alpha   90.00
_cell.angle_beta   90.00
_cell.angle_gamma   90.00
#
_symmetry.space_group_name_H-M   'P 1'
#
loop_
_entity.id
_entity.type
_entity.pdbx_description
1 polymer ?
#
loop_
_entity_poly.entity_id
_entity_poly.type
_entity_poly.pdbx_seq_one_letter_code
_entity_poly.pdbx_strand_id
1 'polypeptide(L)'
;MKSAKKRQAEHVPSSLRLWFIIHFWADLLFALPLLFAPGQTLAFFGISGDAILARLIGAALIGIGGTSLLERNASRDTYSALLTLKLLWSGTATFALLFGAATTALWSLWLFTAVFFGFFCVWAYFKKTVS
;
A
#
# COMPACT_ATOMS: atom_id res chain seq x y z
N MET A 1 -36.24 8.18 -12.92
CA MET A 1 -35.36 7.00 -12.63
C MET A 1 -33.90 7.13 -13.04
N LYS A 2 -33.52 7.83 -14.14
CA LYS A 2 -32.09 8.01 -14.53
C LYS A 2 -31.23 8.80 -13.50
N SER A 3 -31.84 9.65 -12.68
CA SER A 3 -31.15 10.46 -11.65
C SER A 3 -30.62 9.63 -10.46
N ALA A 4 -31.33 8.57 -10.05
CA ALA A 4 -30.90 7.74 -8.91
C ALA A 4 -29.68 6.86 -9.25
N LYS A 5 -29.63 6.32 -10.48
CA LYS A 5 -28.50 5.52 -10.97
C LYS A 5 -27.22 6.36 -11.13
N LYS A 6 -27.36 7.66 -11.44
CA LYS A 6 -26.24 8.62 -11.56
C LYS A 6 -25.68 9.03 -10.18
N ARG A 7 -26.52 9.14 -9.14
CA ARG A 7 -26.07 9.43 -7.76
C ARG A 7 -25.33 8.27 -7.11
N GLN A 8 -25.70 7.03 -7.42
CA GLN A 8 -24.98 5.85 -6.92
C GLN A 8 -23.61 5.68 -7.58
N ALA A 9 -23.43 6.19 -8.80
CA ALA A 9 -22.15 6.22 -9.51
C ALA A 9 -21.17 7.30 -9.01
N GLU A 10 -21.53 8.17 -8.06
CA GLU A 10 -20.60 9.13 -7.45
C GLU A 10 -20.15 8.71 -6.04
N HIS A 11 -20.79 7.69 -5.45
CA HIS A 11 -20.59 7.39 -4.05
C HIS A 11 -19.38 6.50 -3.81
N VAL A 12 -18.27 7.09 -3.35
CA VAL A 12 -17.11 6.36 -2.84
C VAL A 12 -17.51 5.65 -1.54
N PRO A 13 -17.39 4.31 -1.43
CA PRO A 13 -17.74 3.59 -0.22
C PRO A 13 -16.99 4.10 1.01
N SER A 14 -17.68 4.28 2.13
CA SER A 14 -17.05 4.68 3.40
C SER A 14 -15.97 3.69 3.86
N SER A 15 -16.17 2.40 3.58
CA SER A 15 -15.17 1.35 3.81
C SER A 15 -13.88 1.57 3.01
N LEU A 16 -13.97 2.04 1.76
CA LEU A 16 -12.79 2.36 0.95
C LEU A 16 -12.00 3.53 1.58
N ARG A 17 -12.69 4.55 2.10
CA ARG A 17 -12.05 5.66 2.81
C ARG A 17 -11.33 5.17 4.07
N LEU A 18 -11.96 4.26 4.84
CA LEU A 18 -11.35 3.64 6.01
C LEU A 18 -10.09 2.85 5.62
N TRP A 19 -10.12 2.07 4.54
CA TRP A 19 -8.96 1.33 4.07
C TRP A 19 -7.79 2.23 3.67
N PHE A 20 -8.04 3.41 3.10
CA PHE A 20 -6.98 4.40 2.80
C PHE A 20 -6.32 4.92 4.08
N ILE A 21 -7.09 5.11 5.15
CA ILE A 21 -6.56 5.51 6.46
C ILE A 21 -5.76 4.38 7.10
N ILE A 22 -6.27 3.14 7.05
CA ILE A 22 -5.56 1.95 7.55
C ILE A 22 -4.23 1.79 6.80
N HIS A 23 -4.23 1.91 5.47
CA HIS A 23 -3.01 1.83 4.66
C HIS A 23 -2.02 2.95 4.98
N PHE A 24 -2.49 4.18 5.18
CA PHE A 24 -1.62 5.29 5.60
C PHE A 24 -0.87 4.95 6.90
N TRP A 25 -1.57 4.45 7.92
CA TRP A 25 -0.95 4.07 9.18
C TRP A 25 -0.03 2.85 9.05
N ALA A 26 -0.41 1.87 8.23
CA ALA A 26 0.43 0.72 7.92
C ALA A 26 1.75 1.17 7.26
N ASP A 27 1.68 2.03 6.25
CA ASP A 27 2.88 2.57 5.59
C ASP A 27 3.74 3.35 6.59
N LEU A 28 3.13 4.23 7.39
CA LEU A 28 3.86 5.06 8.34
C LEU A 28 4.58 4.24 9.41
N LEU A 29 3.97 3.14 9.86
CA LEU A 29 4.55 2.21 10.84
C LEU A 29 5.89 1.64 10.36
N PHE A 30 6.04 1.35 9.07
CA PHE A 30 7.30 0.85 8.49
C PHE A 30 8.20 1.97 7.96
N ALA A 31 7.60 3.06 7.47
CA ALA A 31 8.33 4.17 6.88
C ALA A 31 9.20 4.91 7.89
N LEU A 32 8.66 5.24 9.07
CA LEU A 32 9.40 6.02 10.07
C LEU A 32 10.64 5.26 10.58
N PRO A 33 10.56 3.97 10.97
CA PRO A 33 11.74 3.21 11.35
C PRO A 33 12.77 3.08 10.20
N LEU A 34 12.32 2.84 8.97
CA LEU A 34 13.21 2.78 7.81
C LEU A 34 13.91 4.12 7.51
N LEU A 35 13.25 5.25 7.79
CA LEU A 35 13.82 6.57 7.54
C LEU A 35 14.86 6.96 8.61
N PHE A 36 14.51 6.76 9.88
CA PHE A 36 15.30 7.27 11.01
C PHE A 36 16.25 6.24 11.62
N ALA A 37 15.91 4.96 11.57
CA ALA A 37 16.66 3.84 12.16
C ALA A 37 16.76 2.64 11.21
N PRO A 38 17.24 2.82 9.96
CA PRO A 38 17.22 1.76 8.94
C PRO A 38 17.98 0.52 9.36
N GLY A 39 19.18 0.67 9.96
CA GLY A 39 20.00 -0.47 10.37
C GLY A 39 19.33 -1.35 11.41
N GLN A 40 18.73 -0.73 12.45
CA GLN A 40 18.00 -1.46 13.49
C GLN A 40 16.74 -2.11 12.93
N THR A 41 16.03 -1.41 12.05
CA THR A 41 14.81 -1.91 11.41
C THR A 41 15.10 -3.13 10.54
N LEU A 42 16.11 -3.05 9.67
CA LEU A 42 16.52 -4.17 8.82
C LEU A 42 17.00 -5.36 9.66
N ALA A 43 17.86 -5.11 10.67
CA ALA A 43 18.37 -6.15 11.57
C ALA A 43 17.24 -6.86 12.35
N PHE A 44 16.21 -6.13 12.79
CA PHE A 44 15.04 -6.71 13.45
C PHE A 44 14.33 -7.75 12.57
N PHE A 45 14.28 -7.52 11.25
CA PHE A 45 13.71 -8.46 10.28
C PHE A 45 14.72 -9.48 9.75
N GLY A 46 15.95 -9.52 10.29
CA GLY A 46 17.03 -10.39 9.82
C GLY A 46 17.58 -10.02 8.44
N ILE A 47 17.28 -8.81 7.95
CA ILE A 47 17.71 -8.33 6.63
C ILE A 47 19.05 -7.61 6.79
N SER A 48 20.04 -8.03 6.02
CA SER A 48 21.27 -7.25 5.81
C SER A 48 21.09 -6.37 4.58
N GLY A 49 21.30 -5.06 4.71
CA GLY A 49 21.03 -4.15 3.58
C GLY A 49 21.59 -2.75 3.76
N ASP A 50 21.56 -2.02 2.65
CA ASP A 50 22.03 -0.65 2.56
C ASP A 50 21.03 0.33 3.22
N ALA A 51 21.54 1.16 4.13
CA ALA A 51 20.73 2.12 4.87
C ALA A 51 20.15 3.25 4.00
N ILE A 52 20.79 3.62 2.90
CA ILE A 52 20.27 4.58 1.92
C ILE A 52 19.09 3.97 1.17
N LEU A 53 19.21 2.72 0.71
CA LEU A 53 18.09 2.05 0.04
C LEU A 53 16.89 1.88 0.99
N ALA A 54 17.13 1.52 2.25
CA ALA A 54 16.09 1.46 3.26
C ALA A 54 15.37 2.80 3.46
N ARG A 55 16.12 3.91 3.53
CA ARG A 55 15.53 5.26 3.64
C ARG A 55 14.71 5.64 2.41
N LEU A 56 15.17 5.27 1.22
CA LEU A 56 14.42 5.50 -0.01
C LEU A 56 13.11 4.72 -0.03
N ILE A 57 13.11 3.47 0.43
CA ILE A 57 11.88 2.69 0.62
C ILE A 57 10.96 3.37 1.63
N GLY A 58 11.49 3.82 2.77
CA GLY A 58 10.73 4.58 3.76
C GLY A 58 10.09 5.84 3.18
N ALA A 59 10.84 6.62 2.38
CA ALA A 59 10.31 7.80 1.70
C ALA A 59 9.21 7.45 0.67
N ALA A 60 9.36 6.34 -0.06
CA ALA A 60 8.34 5.85 -0.99
C ALA A 60 7.03 5.47 -0.25
N LEU A 61 7.13 4.81 0.91
CA LEU A 61 6.00 4.49 1.76
C LEU A 61 5.31 5.75 2.29
N ILE A 62 6.06 6.79 2.68
CA ILE A 62 5.46 8.09 3.04
C ILE A 62 4.70 8.69 1.85
N GLY A 63 5.24 8.62 0.63
CA GLY A 63 4.57 9.13 -0.56
C GLY A 63 3.25 8.41 -0.85
N ILE A 64 3.25 7.08 -0.85
CA ILE A 64 2.07 6.28 -1.19
C ILE A 64 1.05 6.28 -0.04
N GLY A 65 1.51 6.21 1.20
CA GLY A 65 0.66 6.30 2.38
C GLY A 65 0.10 7.70 2.54
N GLY A 66 0.95 8.72 2.45
CA GLY A 66 0.59 10.13 2.61
C GLY A 66 -0.45 10.59 1.59
N THR A 67 -0.32 10.18 0.33
CA THR A 67 -1.38 10.43 -0.68
C THR A 67 -2.71 9.80 -0.30
N SER A 68 -2.71 8.66 0.40
CA SER A 68 -3.94 8.04 0.91
C SER A 68 -4.65 8.88 1.97
N LEU A 69 -3.89 9.59 2.82
CA LEU A 69 -4.45 10.50 3.82
C LEU A 69 -4.93 11.81 3.18
N LEU A 70 -4.12 12.40 2.28
CA LEU A 70 -4.41 13.69 1.65
C LEU A 70 -5.66 13.62 0.77
N GLU A 71 -5.83 12.52 0.02
CA GLU A 71 -6.93 12.33 -0.94
C GLU A 71 -8.14 11.57 -0.36
N ARG A 72 -8.25 11.45 0.97
CA ARG A 72 -9.29 10.64 1.65
C ARG A 72 -10.74 11.10 1.45
N ASN A 73 -10.93 12.29 0.87
CA ASN A 73 -12.23 12.88 0.55
C ASN A 73 -12.33 13.28 -0.93
N ALA A 74 -11.45 12.73 -1.77
CA ALA A 74 -11.41 13.05 -3.18
C ALA A 74 -12.58 12.45 -3.96
N SER A 75 -12.68 12.82 -5.24
CA SER A 75 -13.71 12.33 -6.15
C SER A 75 -13.53 10.84 -6.47
N ARG A 76 -14.58 10.22 -7.01
CA ARG A 76 -14.54 8.83 -7.48
C ARG A 76 -13.41 8.59 -8.49
N ASP A 77 -13.19 9.53 -9.40
CA ASP A 77 -12.15 9.43 -10.43
C ASP A 77 -10.75 9.42 -9.81
N THR A 78 -10.51 10.29 -8.82
CA THR A 78 -9.25 10.29 -8.05
C THR A 78 -9.06 8.96 -7.32
N TYR A 79 -10.10 8.43 -6.67
CA TYR A 79 -10.03 7.11 -6.04
C TYR A 79 -9.73 6.00 -7.03
N SER A 80 -10.34 6.03 -8.22
CA SER A 80 -10.09 5.05 -9.28
C SER A 80 -8.64 5.10 -9.76
N ALA A 81 -8.07 6.29 -9.93
CA ALA A 81 -6.67 6.48 -10.29
C ALA A 81 -5.71 6.00 -9.18
N LEU A 82 -5.99 6.35 -7.92
CA LEU A 82 -5.19 5.93 -6.77
C LEU A 82 -5.26 4.41 -6.54
N LEU A 83 -6.41 3.79 -6.79
CA LEU A 83 -6.54 2.33 -6.75
C LEU A 83 -5.70 1.66 -7.85
N THR A 84 -5.62 2.23 -9.05
CA THR A 84 -4.71 1.73 -10.10
C THR A 84 -3.26 1.84 -9.64
N LEU A 85 -2.85 2.98 -9.07
CA LEU A 85 -1.50 3.17 -8.54
C LEU A 85 -1.19 2.13 -7.45
N LYS A 86 -2.11 1.92 -6.51
CA LYS A 86 -1.97 0.95 -5.43
C LYS A 86 -1.89 -0.48 -5.94
N LEU A 87 -2.66 -0.85 -6.96
CA LEU A 87 -2.57 -2.16 -7.60
C LEU A 87 -1.21 -2.38 -8.26
N LEU A 88 -0.71 -1.38 -9.00
CA LEU A 88 0.62 -1.46 -9.60
C LEU A 88 1.70 -1.62 -8.53
N TRP A 89 1.69 -0.75 -7.51
CA TRP A 89 2.66 -0.78 -6.42
C TRP A 89 2.63 -2.10 -5.62
N SER A 90 1.46 -2.47 -5.09
CA SER A 90 1.34 -3.67 -4.26
C SER A 90 1.54 -4.96 -5.06
N GLY A 91 1.13 -4.98 -6.34
CA GLY A 91 1.36 -6.11 -7.23
C GLY A 91 2.84 -6.32 -7.51
N THR A 92 3.56 -5.27 -7.95
CA THR A 92 5.00 -5.39 -8.23
C THR A 92 5.81 -5.68 -6.96
N ALA A 93 5.46 -5.05 -5.82
CA ALA A 93 6.06 -5.35 -4.53
C ALA A 93 5.84 -6.82 -4.12
N THR A 94 4.62 -7.35 -4.29
CA THR A 94 4.32 -8.76 -4.01
C THR A 94 5.20 -9.69 -4.84
N PHE A 95 5.33 -9.46 -6.15
CA PHE A 95 6.18 -10.29 -7.00
C PHE A 95 7.67 -10.21 -6.61
N ALA A 96 8.18 -9.01 -6.35
CA ALA A 96 9.57 -8.81 -5.93
C ALA A 96 9.87 -9.51 -4.59
N LEU A 97 8.97 -9.36 -3.61
CA LEU A 97 9.12 -9.98 -2.30
C LEU A 97 8.96 -11.50 -2.36
N LEU A 98 8.04 -12.02 -3.17
CA LEU A 98 7.87 -13.46 -3.38
C LEU A 98 9.13 -14.08 -3.98
N PHE A 99 9.73 -13.42 -4.98
CA PHE A 99 11.00 -13.87 -5.55
C PHE A 99 12.13 -13.84 -4.52
N GLY A 100 12.22 -12.79 -3.71
CA GLY A 100 13.18 -12.70 -2.61
C GLY A 100 12.97 -13.79 -1.54
N ALA A 101 11.71 -14.07 -1.19
CA ALA A 101 11.36 -15.09 -0.21
C ALA A 101 11.65 -16.51 -0.71
N ALA A 102 11.49 -16.76 -2.01
CA ALA A 102 11.79 -18.05 -2.64
C ALA A 102 13.30 -18.31 -2.80
N THR A 103 14.12 -17.25 -2.79
CA THR A 103 15.58 -17.33 -3.01
C THR A 103 16.40 -17.16 -1.73
N THR A 104 15.76 -16.90 -0.59
CA THR A 104 16.41 -16.69 0.70
C THR A 104 15.70 -17.46 1.82
N ALA A 105 16.37 -17.66 2.96
CA ALA A 105 15.77 -18.29 4.14
C ALA A 105 15.08 -17.29 5.09
N LEU A 106 14.84 -16.04 4.65
CA LEU A 106 14.31 -14.98 5.50
C LEU A 106 12.79 -15.07 5.65
N TRP A 107 12.33 -15.43 6.85
CA TRP A 107 10.91 -15.55 7.17
C TRP A 107 10.16 -14.22 7.01
N SER A 108 10.83 -13.08 7.25
CA SER A 108 10.24 -11.75 7.17
C SER A 108 9.76 -11.39 5.77
N LEU A 109 10.39 -11.92 4.71
CA LEU A 109 9.97 -11.70 3.33
C LEU A 109 8.62 -12.37 3.03
N TRP A 110 8.34 -13.53 3.61
CA TRP A 110 7.03 -14.17 3.52
C TRP A 110 5.95 -13.35 4.21
N LEU A 111 6.25 -12.79 5.39
CA LEU A 111 5.34 -11.87 6.09
C LEU A 111 5.00 -10.66 5.22
N PHE A 112 6.02 -9.95 4.69
CA PHE A 112 5.79 -8.79 3.85
C PHE A 112 5.05 -9.15 2.56
N THR A 113 5.38 -10.29 1.93
CA THR A 113 4.65 -10.79 0.75
C THR A 113 3.17 -10.96 1.05
N ALA A 114 2.82 -11.59 2.18
CA ALA A 114 1.43 -11.80 2.58
C ALA A 114 0.70 -10.47 2.83
N VAL A 115 1.36 -9.49 3.47
CA VAL A 115 0.80 -8.16 3.71
C VAL A 115 0.53 -7.41 2.40
N PHE A 116 1.51 -7.34 1.51
CA PHE A 116 1.36 -6.67 0.21
C PHE A 116 0.31 -7.34 -0.67
N PHE A 117 0.28 -8.68 -0.68
CA PHE A 117 -0.75 -9.44 -1.40
C PHE A 117 -2.15 -9.21 -0.82
N GLY A 118 -2.29 -9.18 0.51
CA GLY A 118 -3.55 -8.86 1.18
C GLY A 118 -4.09 -7.49 0.77
N PHE A 119 -3.23 -6.46 0.80
CA PHE A 119 -3.59 -5.14 0.30
C PHE A 119 -3.94 -5.15 -1.19
N PHE A 120 -3.17 -5.85 -2.02
CA PHE A 120 -3.47 -5.99 -3.45
C PHE A 120 -4.89 -6.55 -3.68
N CYS A 121 -5.28 -7.59 -2.94
CA CYS A 121 -6.63 -8.16 -3.01
C CYS A 121 -7.71 -7.15 -2.61
N VAL A 122 -7.49 -6.39 -1.54
CA VAL A 122 -8.40 -5.30 -1.10
C VAL A 122 -8.55 -4.24 -2.20
N TRP A 123 -7.45 -3.79 -2.79
CA TRP A 123 -7.47 -2.80 -3.88
C TRP A 123 -8.13 -3.32 -5.15
N ALA A 124 -7.92 -4.60 -5.48
CA ALA A 124 -8.55 -5.23 -6.63
C ALA A 124 -10.07 -5.30 -6.47
N TYR A 125 -10.54 -5.64 -5.27
CA TYR A 125 -11.95 -5.64 -4.93
C TYR A 125 -12.58 -4.25 -5.07
N PHE A 126 -11.97 -3.22 -4.47
CA PHE A 126 -12.50 -1.87 -4.58
C PHE A 126 -12.37 -1.27 -5.97
N LYS A 127 -11.31 -1.59 -6.73
CA LYS A 127 -11.16 -1.15 -8.12
C LYS A 127 -12.32 -1.64 -8.98
N LYS A 128 -12.73 -2.90 -8.82
CA LYS A 128 -13.90 -3.44 -9.52
C LYS A 128 -15.21 -2.78 -9.10
N THR A 129 -15.30 -2.30 -7.86
CA THR A 129 -16.50 -1.65 -7.32
C THR A 129 -16.60 -0.18 -7.76
N VAL A 130 -15.46 0.49 -7.92
CA VAL A 130 -15.36 1.93 -8.18
C VAL A 130 -15.09 2.24 -9.66
N SER A 131 -14.72 1.26 -10.50
CA SER A 131 -14.65 1.43 -11.96
C SER A 131 -16.03 1.35 -12.59
#